data_AF-A0A257KZJ9-F1
#
_entry.id   AF-A0A257KZJ9-F1
#
_cell.length_a   1.000
_cell.length_b   1.000
_cell.length_c   1.000
_cell.angle_alpha   90.00
_cell.angle_beta   90.00
_cell.angle_gamma   90.00
#
_symmetry.space_group_name_H-M   'P 1'
#
loop_
_entity.id
_entity.type
_entity.pdbx_description
1 polymer ?
#
loop_
_entity_poly.entity_id
_entity_poly.type
_entity_poly.pdbx_seq_one_letter_code
_entity_poly.pdbx_strand_id
1 'polypeptide(L)'
;GIALFCAILYLSNVDIFLKTASRTYQNLNVFESSKYKQQDEMNTFSYRLAHFIERAQFVSKEPLESIFGLGFITENSTSANKLHFNVGLLDVKTNKITQIDTGDVVWSLLILQGGWMIIFLNILVVYTLYSFFNKHSISKIAESAKIYLLIVITLSFFSTELINVGFRCIILLILAYVKLSIYDEKKTKTIQFSLKK
;
A
#
# COMPACT_ATOMS: atom_id res chain seq x y z
N GLY A 1 -11.89 17.32 -18.35
CA GLY A 1 -10.90 18.30 -17.86
C GLY A 1 -10.02 17.69 -16.79
N ILE A 2 -10.47 17.69 -15.53
CA ILE A 2 -9.68 17.27 -14.36
C ILE A 2 -9.29 15.78 -14.41
N ALA A 3 -10.21 14.89 -14.78
CA ALA A 3 -9.89 13.44 -14.87
C ALA A 3 -8.81 13.12 -15.92
N LEU A 4 -8.78 13.85 -17.05
CA LEU A 4 -7.76 13.69 -18.09
C LEU A 4 -6.40 14.23 -17.60
N PHE A 5 -6.40 15.36 -16.89
CA PHE A 5 -5.20 15.94 -16.28
C PHE A 5 -4.62 15.02 -15.18
N CYS A 6 -5.47 14.45 -14.32
CA CYS A 6 -5.06 13.44 -13.34
C CYS A 6 -4.54 12.17 -14.00
N ALA A 7 -5.15 11.72 -15.11
CA ALA A 7 -4.68 10.55 -15.86
C ALA A 7 -3.33 10.80 -16.53
N ILE A 8 -3.09 12.00 -17.08
CA ILE A 8 -1.81 12.39 -17.68
C ILE A 8 -0.72 12.49 -16.61
N LEU A 9 -1.01 13.14 -15.47
CA LEU A 9 -0.08 13.16 -14.34
C LEU A 9 0.22 11.74 -13.84
N TYR A 10 -0.79 10.90 -13.73
CA TYR A 10 -0.63 9.49 -13.34
C TYR A 10 0.28 8.73 -14.32
N LEU A 11 0.00 8.79 -15.63
CA LEU A 11 0.81 8.11 -16.65
C LEU A 11 2.26 8.62 -16.70
N SER A 12 2.47 9.93 -16.57
CA SER A 12 3.82 10.52 -16.54
C SER A 12 4.65 10.04 -15.33
N ASN A 13 3.98 9.84 -14.20
CA ASN A 13 4.61 9.31 -12.99
C ASN A 13 4.89 7.81 -13.10
N VAL A 14 4.07 7.05 -13.85
CA VAL A 14 4.28 5.61 -14.07
C VAL A 14 5.55 5.33 -14.88
N ASP A 15 5.84 6.11 -15.93
CA ASP A 15 7.08 5.91 -16.71
C ASP A 15 8.34 6.21 -15.89
N ILE A 16 8.30 7.29 -15.09
CA ILE A 16 9.38 7.65 -14.17
C ILE A 16 9.54 6.56 -13.11
N PHE A 17 8.43 6.04 -12.59
CA PHE A 17 8.39 4.92 -11.65
C PHE A 17 9.07 3.69 -12.24
N LEU A 18 8.67 3.25 -13.43
CA LEU A 18 9.22 2.05 -14.08
C LEU A 18 10.71 2.19 -14.39
N LYS A 19 11.14 3.34 -14.90
CA LYS A 19 12.57 3.63 -15.16
C LYS A 19 13.39 3.62 -13.87
N THR A 20 12.88 4.25 -12.81
CA THR A 20 13.56 4.28 -11.52
C THR A 20 13.58 2.88 -10.89
N ALA A 21 12.52 2.10 -11.10
CA ALA A 21 12.43 0.75 -10.60
C ALA A 21 13.42 -0.20 -11.26
N SER A 22 13.50 -0.16 -12.59
CA SER A 22 14.45 -0.94 -13.36
C SER A 22 15.90 -0.61 -12.97
N ARG A 23 16.25 0.68 -12.84
CA ARG A 23 17.59 1.11 -12.40
C ARG A 23 17.92 0.63 -10.99
N THR A 24 16.96 0.75 -10.07
CA THR A 24 17.17 0.32 -8.67
C THR A 24 17.37 -1.19 -8.60
N TYR A 25 16.59 -1.97 -9.35
CA TYR A 25 16.75 -3.42 -9.45
C TYR A 25 18.12 -3.83 -10.01
N GLN A 26 18.59 -3.19 -11.08
CA GLN A 26 19.92 -3.48 -11.63
C GLN A 26 21.05 -3.15 -10.65
N ASN A 27 20.90 -2.05 -9.89
CA ASN A 27 21.88 -1.66 -8.89
C ASN A 27 21.86 -2.55 -7.64
N LEU A 28 20.76 -3.29 -7.37
CA LEU A 28 20.67 -4.25 -6.26
C LEU A 28 21.63 -5.43 -6.38
N ASN A 29 21.86 -5.94 -7.59
CA ASN A 29 22.86 -6.97 -7.83
C ASN A 29 24.30 -6.46 -7.60
N VAL A 30 24.50 -5.13 -7.60
CA VAL A 30 25.76 -4.48 -7.24
C VAL A 30 25.82 -4.21 -5.73
N PHE A 31 24.67 -3.97 -5.07
CA PHE A 31 24.56 -3.74 -3.63
C PHE A 31 24.90 -4.96 -2.78
N GLU A 32 24.76 -6.19 -3.29
CA GLU A 32 25.24 -7.41 -2.60
C GLU A 32 26.76 -7.40 -2.35
N SER A 33 27.53 -6.53 -3.03
CA SER A 33 29.00 -6.52 -3.01
C SER A 33 29.66 -5.29 -2.36
N SER A 34 28.90 -4.30 -1.86
CA SER A 34 29.51 -3.07 -1.32
C SER A 34 28.75 -2.44 -0.14
N LYS A 35 29.53 -1.70 0.67
CA LYS A 35 29.23 -0.95 1.91
C LYS A 35 27.80 -0.37 2.02
N TYR A 36 27.24 -0.45 3.23
CA TYR A 36 25.94 0.08 3.66
C TYR A 36 25.56 1.41 2.99
N LYS A 37 24.36 1.51 2.41
CA LYS A 37 23.82 2.76 1.87
C LYS A 37 22.74 3.34 2.76
N GLN A 38 23.02 4.51 3.31
CA GLN A 38 22.05 5.30 4.06
C GLN A 38 21.07 5.99 3.11
N GLN A 39 19.88 6.34 3.61
CA GLN A 39 18.86 7.09 2.86
C GLN A 39 19.43 8.36 2.20
N ASP A 40 20.44 9.00 2.80
CA ASP A 40 21.07 10.22 2.30
C ASP A 40 21.88 10.01 1.00
N GLU A 41 22.23 8.77 0.65
CA GLU A 41 22.96 8.44 -0.58
C GLU A 41 22.04 8.08 -1.76
N MET A 42 20.72 8.01 -1.54
CA MET A 42 19.73 7.60 -2.54
C MET A 42 18.57 8.60 -2.61
N ASN A 43 17.96 8.73 -3.78
CA ASN A 43 16.64 9.39 -3.87
C ASN A 43 15.63 8.58 -3.01
N THR A 44 14.77 9.26 -2.24
CA THR A 44 13.75 8.66 -1.36
C THR A 44 12.95 7.55 -2.02
N PHE A 45 12.56 7.73 -3.29
CA PHE A 45 11.82 6.69 -3.99
C PHE A 45 12.67 5.44 -4.30
N SER A 46 13.93 5.62 -4.72
CA SER A 46 14.87 4.51 -4.92
C SER A 46 15.17 3.77 -3.63
N TYR A 47 15.33 4.49 -2.52
CA TYR A 47 15.48 3.90 -1.19
C TYR A 47 14.29 2.99 -0.83
N ARG A 48 13.06 3.52 -0.95
CA ARG A 48 11.83 2.77 -0.66
C ARG A 48 11.71 1.49 -1.48
N LEU A 49 12.09 1.56 -2.75
CA LEU A 49 12.04 0.41 -3.63
C LEU A 49 13.15 -0.61 -3.30
N ALA A 50 14.38 -0.17 -3.08
CA ALA A 50 15.47 -1.06 -2.66
C ALA A 50 15.13 -1.79 -1.36
N HIS A 51 14.58 -1.05 -0.40
CA HIS A 51 14.10 -1.55 0.88
C HIS A 51 12.99 -2.59 0.71
N PHE A 52 12.04 -2.36 -0.19
CA PHE A 52 10.97 -3.30 -0.52
C PHE A 52 11.50 -4.57 -1.20
N ILE A 53 12.37 -4.42 -2.20
CA ILE A 53 12.89 -5.56 -2.97
C ILE A 53 13.71 -6.48 -2.07
N GLU A 54 14.58 -5.95 -1.22
CA GLU A 54 15.38 -6.75 -0.29
C GLU A 54 14.48 -7.61 0.62
N ARG A 55 13.44 -7.01 1.19
CA ARG A 55 12.49 -7.71 2.07
C ARG A 55 11.63 -8.71 1.31
N ALA A 56 11.19 -8.38 0.10
CA ALA A 56 10.46 -9.30 -0.75
C ALA A 56 11.32 -10.51 -1.16
N GLN A 57 12.59 -10.30 -1.49
CA GLN A 57 13.54 -11.38 -1.79
C GLN A 57 13.78 -12.26 -0.56
N PHE A 58 13.98 -11.65 0.61
CA PHE A 58 14.15 -12.37 1.87
C PHE A 58 12.96 -13.29 2.17
N VAL A 59 11.76 -12.72 2.20
CA VAL A 59 10.52 -13.44 2.52
C VAL A 59 10.20 -14.53 1.49
N SER A 60 10.62 -14.34 0.23
CA SER A 60 10.39 -15.32 -0.83
C SER A 60 11.34 -16.53 -0.81
N LYS A 61 12.33 -16.58 0.10
CA LYS A 61 13.26 -17.72 0.21
C LYS A 61 12.60 -18.97 0.75
N GLU A 62 11.75 -18.83 1.76
CA GLU A 62 11.06 -19.94 2.41
C GLU A 62 9.58 -19.97 2.00
N PRO A 63 9.02 -21.12 1.57
CA PRO A 63 7.64 -21.18 1.06
C PRO A 63 6.57 -20.69 2.04
N LEU A 64 6.73 -20.99 3.33
CA LEU A 64 5.79 -20.57 4.37
C LEU A 64 5.89 -19.06 4.64
N GLU A 65 7.11 -18.54 4.73
CA GLU A 65 7.35 -17.11 4.91
C GLU A 65 6.88 -16.34 3.68
N SER A 66 7.06 -16.87 2.48
CA SER A 66 6.59 -16.27 1.23
C SER A 66 5.08 -15.98 1.27
N ILE A 67 4.31 -16.90 1.85
CA ILE A 67 2.85 -16.74 1.97
C ILE A 67 2.49 -15.84 3.16
N PHE A 68 2.99 -16.14 4.36
CA PHE A 68 2.51 -15.56 5.62
C PHE A 68 3.39 -14.46 6.20
N GLY A 69 4.57 -14.24 5.64
CA GLY A 69 5.61 -13.39 6.20
C GLY A 69 6.16 -13.96 7.50
N LEU A 70 6.76 -13.07 8.28
CA LEU A 70 7.37 -13.39 9.57
C LEU A 70 6.45 -13.09 10.76
N GLY A 71 5.24 -12.59 10.50
CA GLY A 71 4.32 -12.12 11.53
C GLY A 71 4.74 -10.79 12.16
N PHE A 72 4.20 -10.50 13.35
CA PHE A 72 4.47 -9.27 14.09
C PHE A 72 5.79 -9.38 14.86
N ILE A 73 6.89 -9.06 14.17
CA ILE A 73 8.21 -8.96 14.79
C ILE A 73 8.47 -7.50 15.18
N THR A 74 9.01 -7.29 16.39
CA THR A 74 9.45 -5.97 16.87
C THR A 74 10.94 -5.81 16.70
N GLU A 75 11.39 -4.57 16.46
CA GLU A 75 12.80 -4.20 16.23
C GLU A 75 13.74 -4.73 17.34
N ASN A 76 13.26 -4.75 18.59
CA ASN A 76 14.05 -5.19 19.75
C ASN A 76 14.05 -6.71 20.00
N SER A 77 13.43 -7.50 19.11
CA SER A 77 13.33 -8.94 19.29
C SER A 77 14.61 -9.67 18.86
N THR A 78 14.84 -10.86 19.42
CA THR A 78 15.94 -11.74 18.99
C THR A 78 15.80 -12.19 17.53
N SER A 79 14.56 -12.27 17.02
CA SER A 79 14.27 -12.57 15.61
C SER A 79 14.67 -11.42 14.69
N ALA A 80 14.48 -10.16 15.10
CA ALA A 80 14.88 -8.99 14.31
C ALA A 80 16.39 -8.95 14.04
N ASN A 81 17.19 -9.30 15.06
CA ASN A 81 18.66 -9.36 14.94
C ASN A 81 19.17 -10.38 13.92
N LYS A 82 18.32 -11.33 13.49
CA LYS A 82 18.68 -12.37 12.50
C LYS A 82 18.35 -11.98 11.05
N LEU A 83 17.74 -10.81 10.82
CA LEU A 83 17.29 -10.41 9.48
C LEU A 83 18.42 -9.84 8.60
N HIS A 84 19.50 -9.33 9.20
CA HIS A 84 20.73 -8.86 8.53
C HIS A 84 20.46 -8.08 7.22
N PHE A 85 19.48 -7.18 7.22
CA PHE A 85 19.16 -6.33 6.09
C PHE A 85 20.22 -5.23 5.92
N ASN A 86 20.57 -4.95 4.67
CA ASN A 86 21.54 -3.94 4.27
C ASN A 86 20.88 -2.59 3.95
N VAL A 87 19.57 -2.58 3.65
CA VAL A 87 18.81 -1.37 3.35
C VAL A 87 17.88 -1.01 4.51
N GLY A 88 18.16 0.09 5.19
CA GLY A 88 17.34 0.62 6.28
C GLY A 88 17.86 1.96 6.83
N LEU A 89 17.13 2.52 7.79
CA LEU A 89 17.54 3.75 8.48
C LEU A 89 18.62 3.43 9.52
N LEU A 90 19.58 4.34 9.69
CA LEU A 90 20.55 4.23 10.76
C LEU A 90 19.94 4.75 12.07
N ASP A 91 19.87 3.91 13.09
CA ASP A 91 19.46 4.33 14.43
C ASP A 91 20.61 5.13 15.07
N VAL A 92 20.35 6.40 15.33
CA VAL A 92 21.29 7.36 15.94
C VAL A 92 21.76 6.91 17.32
N LYS A 93 20.94 6.12 18.04
CA LYS A 93 21.28 5.66 19.40
C LYS A 93 22.16 4.42 19.41
N THR A 94 21.92 3.49 18.51
CA THR A 94 22.61 2.18 18.49
C THR A 94 23.68 2.09 17.40
N ASN A 95 23.73 3.07 16.48
CA ASN A 95 24.55 3.07 15.28
C ASN A 95 24.37 1.80 14.42
N LYS A 96 23.19 1.17 14.53
CA LYS A 96 22.79 -0.02 13.78
C LYS A 96 21.66 0.35 12.82
N ILE A 97 21.52 -0.43 11.76
CA ILE A 97 20.43 -0.28 10.80
C ILE A 97 19.15 -0.86 11.39
N THR A 98 18.04 -0.11 11.33
CA THR A 98 16.73 -0.64 11.67
C THR A 98 16.32 -1.72 10.66
N GLN A 99 15.99 -2.89 11.17
CA GLN A 99 15.71 -4.08 10.39
C GLN A 99 14.24 -4.11 9.94
N ILE A 100 13.33 -3.67 10.80
CA ILE A 100 11.89 -3.87 10.65
C ILE A 100 11.17 -2.52 10.57
N ASP A 101 11.36 -1.66 11.56
CA ASP A 101 10.57 -0.42 11.66
C ASP A 101 11.28 0.72 10.93
N THR A 102 10.78 0.99 9.74
CA THR A 102 11.22 2.09 8.90
C THR A 102 9.94 2.79 8.47
N GLY A 103 9.52 3.74 9.31
CA GLY A 103 8.17 4.31 9.41
C GLY A 103 7.65 5.07 8.17
N ASP A 104 8.27 4.87 7.02
CA ASP A 104 8.09 5.60 5.78
C ASP A 104 7.98 4.69 4.55
N VAL A 105 7.94 3.35 4.72
CA VAL A 105 7.77 2.36 3.64
C VAL A 105 6.74 1.26 3.95
N VAL A 106 5.44 1.53 3.72
CA VAL A 106 4.37 0.57 4.06
C VAL A 106 4.49 -0.78 3.36
N TRP A 107 4.74 -0.78 2.06
CA TRP A 107 4.78 -2.01 1.28
C TRP A 107 5.87 -2.97 1.77
N SER A 108 6.98 -2.42 2.28
CA SER A 108 8.06 -3.20 2.89
C SER A 108 7.65 -3.86 4.20
N LEU A 109 6.89 -3.15 5.03
CA LEU A 109 6.37 -3.69 6.28
C LEU A 109 5.32 -4.77 6.02
N LEU A 110 4.41 -4.53 5.06
CA LEU A 110 3.36 -5.48 4.70
C LEU A 110 3.91 -6.81 4.18
N ILE A 111 4.91 -6.77 3.29
CA ILE A 111 5.53 -7.99 2.76
C ILE A 111 6.31 -8.72 3.86
N LEU A 112 7.03 -8.01 4.72
CA LEU A 112 7.82 -8.62 5.79
C LEU A 112 6.94 -9.30 6.84
N GLN A 113 5.87 -8.65 7.28
CA GLN A 113 4.98 -9.17 8.32
C GLN A 113 3.98 -10.21 7.81
N GLY A 114 3.55 -10.07 6.55
CA GLY A 114 2.39 -10.79 6.03
C GLY A 114 2.58 -11.55 4.74
N GLY A 115 3.80 -11.52 4.19
CA GLY A 115 4.13 -12.15 2.92
C GLY A 115 3.28 -11.64 1.76
N TRP A 116 3.30 -12.40 0.67
CA TRP A 116 2.52 -12.09 -0.52
C TRP A 116 1.01 -12.21 -0.27
N MET A 117 0.57 -12.96 0.75
CA MET A 117 -0.86 -13.06 1.09
C MET A 117 -1.44 -11.71 1.50
N ILE A 118 -0.76 -10.95 2.37
CA ILE A 118 -1.25 -9.62 2.78
C ILE A 118 -1.31 -8.65 1.58
N ILE A 119 -0.32 -8.70 0.69
CA ILE A 119 -0.32 -7.89 -0.54
C ILE A 119 -1.53 -8.24 -1.41
N PHE A 120 -1.76 -9.53 -1.65
CA PHE A 120 -2.91 -10.03 -2.40
C PHE A 120 -4.24 -9.62 -1.78
N LEU A 121 -4.41 -9.78 -0.46
CA LEU A 121 -5.63 -9.38 0.25
C LEU A 121 -5.89 -7.88 0.15
N ASN A 122 -4.84 -7.04 0.26
CA ASN A 122 -4.99 -5.59 0.08
C ASN A 122 -5.49 -5.25 -1.34
N ILE A 123 -4.90 -5.86 -2.37
CA ILE A 123 -5.33 -5.67 -3.76
C ILE A 123 -6.79 -6.14 -3.93
N LEU A 124 -7.16 -7.28 -3.35
CA LEU A 124 -8.52 -7.82 -3.42
C LEU A 124 -9.55 -6.90 -2.75
N VAL A 125 -9.24 -6.36 -1.57
CA VAL A 125 -10.10 -5.41 -0.85
C VAL A 125 -10.28 -4.13 -1.66
N VAL A 126 -9.18 -3.56 -2.16
CA VAL A 126 -9.19 -2.40 -3.04
C VAL A 126 -10.06 -2.64 -4.27
N TYR A 127 -9.87 -3.77 -4.95
CA TYR A 127 -10.63 -4.12 -6.13
C TYR A 127 -12.13 -4.26 -5.82
N THR A 128 -12.47 -4.91 -4.71
CA THR A 128 -13.85 -5.11 -4.28
C THR A 128 -14.54 -3.78 -3.97
N LEU A 129 -13.86 -2.87 -3.27
CA LEU A 129 -14.37 -1.53 -2.97
C LEU A 129 -14.51 -0.69 -4.23
N TYR A 130 -13.52 -0.72 -5.11
CA TYR A 130 -13.57 -0.03 -6.39
C TYR A 130 -14.76 -0.50 -7.23
N SER A 131 -14.93 -1.83 -7.37
CA SER A 131 -16.05 -2.44 -8.09
C SER A 131 -17.40 -2.04 -7.49
N PHE A 132 -17.51 -2.05 -6.16
CA PHE A 132 -18.71 -1.60 -5.45
C PHE A 132 -19.04 -0.14 -5.76
N PHE A 133 -18.09 0.78 -5.59
CA PHE A 133 -18.32 2.20 -5.85
C PHE A 133 -18.58 2.50 -7.32
N ASN A 134 -17.96 1.76 -8.23
CA ASN A 134 -18.19 1.90 -9.67
C ASN A 134 -19.62 1.50 -10.06
N LYS A 135 -20.13 0.40 -9.49
CA LYS A 135 -21.52 -0.05 -9.68
C LYS A 135 -22.56 0.94 -9.16
N HIS A 136 -22.19 1.75 -8.16
CA HIS A 136 -23.06 2.72 -7.51
C HIS A 136 -22.70 4.18 -7.83
N SER A 137 -22.01 4.41 -8.95
CA SER A 137 -21.51 5.71 -9.41
C SER A 137 -22.58 6.78 -9.66
N ILE A 138 -23.86 6.40 -9.68
CA ILE A 138 -25.01 7.34 -9.73
C ILE A 138 -25.00 8.28 -8.52
N SER A 139 -24.50 7.82 -7.36
CA SER A 139 -24.27 8.67 -6.20
C SER A 139 -22.95 9.43 -6.34
N LYS A 140 -23.00 10.76 -6.30
CA LYS A 140 -21.81 11.64 -6.30
C LYS A 140 -20.81 11.28 -5.20
N ILE A 141 -21.31 10.75 -4.08
CA ILE A 141 -20.49 10.30 -2.95
C ILE A 141 -19.74 9.00 -3.30
N ALA A 142 -20.38 8.06 -3.99
CA ALA A 142 -19.70 6.85 -4.47
C ALA A 142 -18.63 7.17 -5.53
N GLU A 143 -18.89 8.14 -6.41
CA GLU A 143 -17.90 8.60 -7.38
C GLU A 143 -16.67 9.24 -6.69
N SER A 144 -16.91 10.06 -5.67
CA SER A 144 -15.85 10.67 -4.86
C SER A 144 -15.05 9.61 -4.08
N ALA A 145 -15.72 8.58 -3.55
CA ALA A 145 -15.09 7.44 -2.89
C ALA A 145 -14.12 6.69 -3.80
N LYS A 146 -14.51 6.48 -5.06
CA LYS A 146 -13.67 5.83 -6.09
C LYS A 146 -12.40 6.63 -6.35
N ILE A 147 -12.52 7.95 -6.53
CA ILE A 147 -11.37 8.83 -6.76
C ILE A 147 -10.45 8.84 -5.54
N TYR A 148 -11.02 8.96 -4.34
CA TYR A 148 -10.27 8.89 -3.09
C TYR A 148 -9.49 7.57 -2.95
N LEU A 149 -10.12 6.44 -3.27
CA LEU A 149 -9.46 5.13 -3.24
C LEU A 149 -8.25 5.07 -4.18
N LEU A 150 -8.38 5.58 -5.42
CA LEU A 150 -7.27 5.65 -6.38
C LEU A 150 -6.12 6.55 -5.88
N ILE A 151 -6.46 7.68 -5.27
CA ILE A 151 -5.47 8.59 -4.67
C ILE A 151 -4.72 7.89 -3.55
N VAL A 152 -5.43 7.22 -2.62
CA VAL A 152 -4.81 6.52 -1.49
C VAL A 152 -3.86 5.42 -1.96
N ILE A 153 -4.24 4.62 -2.95
CA ILE A 153 -3.37 3.56 -3.50
C ILE A 153 -2.12 4.18 -4.12
N THR A 154 -2.28 5.25 -4.90
CA THR A 154 -1.15 5.92 -5.55
C THR A 154 -0.21 6.51 -4.50
N LEU A 155 -0.76 7.20 -3.51
CA LEU A 155 0.01 7.80 -2.42
C LEU A 155 0.65 6.76 -1.51
N SER A 156 0.12 5.53 -1.42
CA SER A 156 0.69 4.47 -0.59
C SER A 156 2.10 4.04 -1.01
N PHE A 157 2.48 4.24 -2.28
CA PHE A 157 3.86 4.03 -2.73
C PHE A 157 4.83 5.10 -2.19
N PHE A 158 4.29 6.22 -1.72
CA PHE A 158 5.04 7.37 -1.26
C PHE A 158 4.84 7.70 0.24
N SER A 159 4.04 6.93 0.97
CA SER A 159 3.62 7.29 2.33
C SER A 159 3.13 6.07 3.11
N THR A 160 2.74 6.30 4.37
CA THR A 160 2.20 5.26 5.26
C THR A 160 0.68 5.15 5.28
N GLU A 161 -0.03 5.82 4.37
CA GLU A 161 -1.47 6.02 4.49
C GLU A 161 -2.31 4.76 4.35
N LEU A 162 -1.80 3.71 3.71
CA LEU A 162 -2.54 2.44 3.53
C LEU A 162 -2.71 1.66 4.86
N ILE A 163 -1.78 1.82 5.81
CA ILE A 163 -1.88 1.20 7.15
C ILE A 163 -2.52 2.12 8.18
N ASN A 164 -2.62 3.42 7.87
CA ASN A 164 -3.18 4.39 8.78
C ASN A 164 -4.68 4.11 9.05
N VAL A 165 -5.00 3.94 10.33
CA VAL A 165 -6.35 3.60 10.81
C VAL A 165 -7.37 4.65 10.37
N GLY A 166 -7.00 5.93 10.37
CA GLY A 166 -7.89 7.03 9.97
C GLY A 166 -8.40 6.86 8.54
N PHE A 167 -7.50 6.55 7.61
CA PHE A 167 -7.85 6.34 6.20
C PHE A 167 -8.81 5.15 6.02
N ARG A 168 -8.57 4.06 6.75
CA ARG A 168 -9.44 2.88 6.74
C ARG A 168 -10.82 3.17 7.34
N CYS A 169 -10.89 3.95 8.41
CA CYS A 169 -12.16 4.37 8.98
C CYS A 169 -12.97 5.23 8.00
N ILE A 170 -12.33 6.16 7.30
CA ILE A 170 -13.00 7.02 6.31
C ILE A 170 -13.59 6.18 5.16
N ILE A 171 -12.83 5.26 4.58
CA ILE A 171 -13.33 4.44 3.46
C ILE A 171 -14.51 3.55 3.89
N LEU A 172 -14.47 3.01 5.12
CA LEU A 172 -15.55 2.20 5.69
C LEU A 172 -16.79 3.03 6.02
N LEU A 173 -16.62 4.26 6.51
CA LEU A 173 -17.73 5.18 6.76
C LEU A 173 -18.43 5.57 5.46
N ILE A 174 -17.68 5.87 4.41
CA ILE A 174 -18.24 6.15 3.08
C ILE A 174 -18.97 4.93 2.53
N LEU A 175 -18.39 3.73 2.67
CA LEU A 175 -19.05 2.46 2.29
C LEU A 175 -20.38 2.27 3.03
N ALA A 176 -20.40 2.48 4.35
CA ALA A 176 -21.60 2.36 5.18
C ALA A 176 -22.68 3.37 4.74
N TYR A 177 -22.29 4.62 4.52
CA TYR A 177 -23.19 5.66 4.03
C TYR A 177 -23.80 5.31 2.67
N VAL A 178 -22.98 4.89 1.70
CA VAL A 178 -23.46 4.51 0.36
C VAL A 178 -24.44 3.33 0.48
N LYS A 179 -24.13 2.31 1.28
CA LYS A 179 -25.06 1.19 1.52
C LYS A 179 -26.38 1.64 2.13
N LEU A 180 -26.36 2.54 3.11
CA LEU A 180 -27.57 3.08 3.73
C LEU A 180 -28.43 3.83 2.71
N SER A 181 -27.82 4.69 1.89
CA SER A 181 -28.54 5.43 0.85
C SER A 181 -29.23 4.53 -0.17
N ILE A 182 -28.60 3.41 -0.54
CA ILE A 182 -29.19 2.41 -1.45
C ILE A 182 -30.36 1.68 -0.77
N TYR A 183 -30.24 1.39 0.53
CA TYR A 183 -31.31 0.75 1.29
C TYR A 183 -32.55 1.65 1.39
N ASP A 184 -32.36 2.94 1.69
CA ASP A 184 -33.45 3.91 1.80
C ASP A 184 -34.15 4.15 0.47
N GLU A 185 -33.41 4.21 -0.64
CA GLU A 185 -33.98 4.34 -1.99
C GLU A 185 -34.87 3.15 -2.34
N LYS A 186 -34.41 1.91 -2.05
CA LYS A 186 -35.19 0.69 -2.28
C LYS A 186 -36.46 0.68 -1.44
N LYS A 187 -36.37 1.01 -0.15
CA LYS A 187 -37.52 1.05 0.77
C LYS A 187 -38.58 2.04 0.29
N THR A 188 -38.17 3.22 -0.15
CA THR A 188 -39.08 4.27 -0.65
C THR A 188 -39.84 3.80 -1.90
N LYS A 189 -39.14 3.14 -2.85
CA LYS A 189 -39.78 2.58 -4.06
C LYS A 189 -40.81 1.49 -3.72
N THR A 190 -40.53 0.64 -2.74
CA THR A 190 -41.48 -0.40 -2.28
C THR A 190 -42.75 0.22 -1.67
N ILE A 191 -42.61 1.24 -0.82
CA ILE A 191 -43.76 1.93 -0.21
C ILE A 191 -44.62 2.61 -1.28
N GLN A 192 -44.00 3.32 -2.23
CA GLN A 192 -44.73 3.97 -3.33
C GLN A 192 -45.48 2.97 -4.23
N PHE A 193 -44.93 1.76 -4.43
CA PHE A 193 -45.61 0.71 -5.17
C PHE A 193 -46.82 0.15 -4.40
N SER A 194 -46.71 -0.01 -3.08
CA SER A 194 -47.81 -0.49 -2.23
C SER A 194 -48.97 0.49 -2.11
N LEU A 195 -48.70 1.80 -2.17
CA LEU A 195 -49.74 2.86 -2.10
C LEU A 195 -50.47 3.08 -3.44
N LYS A 196 -49.96 2.52 -4.54
CA LYS A 196 -50.56 2.59 -5.88
C LYS A 196 -51.48 1.40 -6.21
N LYS A 197 -51.56 0.40 -5.35
CA LYS A 197 -52.50 -0.72 -5.42
C LYS A 197 -53.69 -0.46 -4.50
#